data_AF-A0A1W6YZ26-F1
#
_entry.id   AF-A0A1W6YZ26-F1
#
_cell.length_a   1.000
_cell.length_b   1.000
_cell.length_c   1.000
_cell.angle_alpha   90.00
_cell.angle_beta   90.00
_cell.angle_gamma   90.00
#
_symmetry.space_group_name_H-M   'P 1'
#
loop_
_entity.id
_entity.type
_entity.pdbx_description
1 polymer ?
#
loop_
_entity_poly.entity_id
_entity_poly.type
_entity_poly.pdbx_seq_one_letter_code
_entity_poly.pdbx_strand_id
1 'polypeptide(L)' 'MKDRDHEEAMAELFRSDPELAAAVLSAVELDGDHAELAIIRRQLAKAGGLAPKGRTETQP' A
#
# COMPACT_ATOMS: atom_id res chain seq x y z
N MET A 1 6.91 -13.93 4.67
CA MET A 1 6.99 -13.46 3.27
C MET A 1 5.63 -12.98 2.78
N LYS A 2 4.54 -13.74 3.00
CA LYS A 2 3.16 -13.38 2.60
C LYS A 2 2.73 -11.94 2.91
N ASP A 3 3.06 -11.39 4.07
CA ASP A 3 2.66 -10.01 4.42
C ASP A 3 3.39 -8.95 3.60
N ARG A 4 4.66 -9.22 3.23
CA ARG A 4 5.41 -8.31 2.35
C ARG A 4 4.85 -8.35 0.93
N ASP A 5 4.52 -9.54 0.44
CA ASP A 5 3.93 -9.74 -0.89
C ASP A 5 2.54 -9.10 -0.97
N HIS A 6 1.75 -9.21 0.10
CA HIS A 6 0.44 -8.58 0.20
C HIS A 6 0.53 -7.04 0.21
N GLU A 7 1.46 -6.47 0.98
CA GLU A 7 1.65 -5.02 0.99
C GLU A 7 2.16 -4.47 -0.35
N GLU A 8 2.96 -5.24 -1.09
CA GLU A 8 3.41 -4.88 -2.45
C GLU A 8 2.23 -4.86 -3.43
N ALA A 9 1.40 -5.91 -3.41
CA ALA A 9 0.20 -6.00 -4.23
C ALA A 9 -0.79 -4.85 -3.96
N MET A 10 -1.00 -4.51 -2.69
CA MET A 10 -1.85 -3.37 -2.32
C MET A 10 -1.24 -2.02 -2.74
N ALA A 11 0.08 -1.88 -2.65
CA ALA A 11 0.77 -0.68 -3.11
C ALA A 11 0.68 -0.49 -4.64
N GLU A 12 0.76 -1.58 -5.41
CA GLU A 12 0.51 -1.55 -6.85
C GLU A 12 -0.92 -1.18 -7.18
N LEU A 13 -1.89 -1.79 -6.48
CA LEU A 13 -3.31 -1.46 -6.64
C LEU A 13 -3.60 0.02 -6.37
N PHE A 14 -3.09 0.57 -5.27
CA PHE A 14 -3.26 1.99 -4.94
C PHE A 14 -2.55 2.93 -5.92
N ARG A 15 -1.44 2.49 -6.52
CA ARG A 15 -0.76 3.26 -7.57
C ARG A 15 -1.56 3.29 -8.87
N SER A 16 -2.21 2.17 -9.19
CA SER A 16 -3.05 2.04 -10.39
C SER A 16 -4.43 2.71 -10.25
N ASP A 17 -4.98 2.76 -9.03
CA ASP A 17 -6.27 3.37 -8.74
C ASP A 17 -6.21 4.30 -7.51
N PRO A 18 -5.89 5.59 -7.72
CA PRO A 18 -5.86 6.58 -6.64
C PRO A 18 -7.23 6.86 -6.01
N GLU A 19 -8.35 6.65 -6.72
CA GLU A 19 -9.69 6.87 -6.18
C GLU A 19 -10.03 5.77 -5.16
N LEU A 20 -9.71 4.52 -5.49
CA LEU A 20 -9.81 3.40 -4.56
C LEU A 20 -8.91 3.61 -3.33
N ALA A 21 -7.67 4.08 -3.54
CA ALA A 21 -6.74 4.36 -2.45
C ALA A 21 -7.31 5.39 -1.46
N ALA A 22 -7.93 6.45 -1.96
CA ALA A 22 -8.60 7.45 -1.13
C ALA A 22 -9.83 6.87 -0.40
N ALA A 23 -10.65 6.09 -1.10
CA ALA A 23 -11.83 5.46 -0.52
C ALA A 23 -11.49 4.50 0.63
N VAL A 24 -10.45 3.67 0.45
CA VAL A 24 -9.97 2.75 1.49
C VAL A 24 -9.43 3.52 2.69
N LEU A 25 -8.63 4.57 2.47
CA LEU A 25 -8.12 5.40 3.57
C LEU A 25 -9.25 6.03 4.37
N SER A 26 -10.25 6.63 3.70
CA SER A 26 -11.39 7.25 4.37
C SER A 26 -12.24 6.23 5.15
N ALA A 27 -12.43 5.03 4.62
CA ALA A 27 -13.18 3.97 5.30
C ALA A 27 -12.50 3.56 6.62
N VAL A 28 -11.18 3.37 6.59
CA VAL A 28 -10.40 2.96 7.78
C VAL A 28 -10.30 4.10 8.81
N GLU A 29 -10.17 5.35 8.35
CA GLU A 29 -10.20 6.52 9.25
C GLU A 29 -11.56 6.67 9.95
N LEU A 30 -12.66 6.30 9.29
CA LEU A 30 -14.00 6.32 9.87
C LEU A 30 -14.22 5.19 10.90
N ASP A 31 -13.68 4.00 10.63
CA ASP A 31 -13.80 2.84 11.54
C ASP A 31 -12.94 3.03 12.81
N GLY A 32 -11.87 3.84 12.72
CA GLY A 32 -11.03 4.18 13.87
C GLY A 32 -10.04 3.08 14.26
N ASP A 33 -9.89 2.03 13.45
CA ASP A 33 -8.88 1.00 13.68
C ASP A 33 -7.48 1.55 13.37
N HIS A 34 -6.76 1.92 14.43
CA HIS A 34 -5.40 2.42 14.34
C HIS A 34 -4.39 1.42 13.77
N ALA A 35 -4.61 0.11 13.93
CA ALA A 35 -3.73 -0.92 13.38
C ALA A 35 -3.91 -1.02 11.87
N GLU A 36 -5.15 -1.04 11.38
CA GLU A 36 -5.44 -1.04 9.95
C GLU A 36 -4.99 0.27 9.29
N LEU A 37 -5.19 1.41 9.95
CA LEU A 37 -4.76 2.72 9.44
C LEU A 37 -3.24 2.75 9.20
N ALA A 38 -2.46 2.16 10.12
CA ALA A 38 -1.01 2.08 9.99
C ALA A 38 -0.58 1.21 8.80
N ILE A 39 -1.32 0.12 8.53
CA ILE A 39 -1.08 -0.77 7.39
C ILE A 39 -1.38 -0.03 6.07
N ILE A 40 -2.54 0.61 5.95
CA ILE A 40 -2.93 1.37 4.75
C ILE A 40 -1.93 2.49 4.46
N ARG A 41 -1.52 3.27 5.46
CA ARG A 41 -0.52 4.34 5.28
C ARG A 41 0.83 3.81 4.79
N ARG A 42 1.25 2.62 5.23
CA ARG A 42 2.48 1.99 4.73
C ARG A 42 2.33 1.56 3.27
N GLN A 43 1.20 0.98 2.89
CA GLN A 43 0.92 0.58 1.51
C GLN A 43 0.85 1.81 0.57
N LEU A 44 0.24 2.91 1.01
CA LEU A 44 0.22 4.19 0.27
C LEU A 44 1.62 4.80 0.12
N ALA A 45 2.46 4.76 1.17
CA ALA A 45 3.85 5.22 1.07
C ALA A 45 4.66 4.41 0.04
N LYS A 46 4.43 3.09 -0.04
CA LYS A 46 5.02 2.25 -1.08
C LYS A 46 4.46 2.58 -2.48
N ALA A 47 3.16 2.85 -2.60
CA ALA A 47 2.53 3.25 -3.85
C ALA A 47 3.17 4.53 -4.41
N GLY A 48 3.41 5.52 -3.54
CA GLY A 48 4.09 6.79 -3.86
C GLY A 48 5.59 6.69 -4.11
N GLY A 49 6.18 5.49 -4.09
CA GLY A 49 7.62 5.29 -4.36
C GLY A 49 8.54 5.73 -3.23
N LEU A 50 8.01 5.95 -2.01
CA LEU A 50 8.78 6.31 -0.82
C LEU A 50 9.41 5.09 -0.12
N ALA A 51 9.23 3.88 -0.67
CA ALA A 51 9.91 2.69 -0.21
C ALA A 51 11.37 2.67 -0.69
N PRO A 52 12.34 2.19 0.12
CA PRO A 52 13.71 2.00 -0.35
C PRO A 52 13.70 1.07 -1.57
N LYS A 53 14.18 1.59 -2.71
CA LYS A 53 14.33 0.84 -3.96
C LYS A 53 15.11 -0.45 -3.70
N GLY A 54 14.40 -1.57 -3.70
CA GLY A 54 14.96 -2.88 -3.38
C GLY A 54 14.28 -4.00 -4.15
N ARG A 55 14.06 -3.83 -5.46
CA ARG A 55 14.12 -4.93 -6.44
C ARG A 55 14.01 -4.42 -7.88
N THR A 56 15.17 -4.21 -8.49
CA THR A 56 15.35 -4.50 -9.90
C THR A 56 15.59 -6.01 -9.99
N GLU A 57 14.54 -6.81 -10.09
CA GLU A 57 14.68 -8.15 -10.67
C GLU A 57 14.49 -8.01 -12.17
N THR A 58 15.63 -7.88 -12.85
CA THR A 58 15.79 -8.21 -14.27
C THR A 58 15.30 -9.64 -14.49
N GLN A 59 14.23 -9.78 -15.26
CA GLN A 59 13.72 -11.04 -15.76
C GLN A 59 14.60 -11.51 -16.95
N PRO A 60 15.25 -12.68 -16.90
CA PRO A 60 15.65 -13.42 -18.10
C PRO A 60 14.46 -14.14 -18.75
#